data_AF-A0A9D0KXX8-F1
#
_entry.id   AF-A0A9D0KXX8-F1
#
_cell.length_a   1.000
_cell.length_b   1.000
_cell.length_c   1.000
_cell.angle_alpha   90.00
_cell.angle_beta   90.00
_cell.angle_gamma   90.00
#
_symmetry.space_group_name_H-M   'P 1'
#
loop_
_entity.id
_entity.type
_entity.pdbx_description
1 polymer ?
#
loop_
_entity_poly.entity_id
_entity_poly.type
_entity_poly.pdbx_seq_one_letter_code
_entity_poly.pdbx_strand_id
1 'polypeptide(L)'
;MEDIMKKVLISTLGRGQREGDRYDYKEGVYLLPDGREVRTKLVSKALMDYIEPDEIYILGTEESLWNLADELIGSYEKVVIPYGRSREEFWEMFRTINREVDVSGKDIYLDITHGFRTIPLLVSTVANLFSKVKGARVRGIFYGIFEAKDDEGKIPVVDLLPILELNEWIEGFTLFKNYGDGNFLAEFIERKLSEFDPEQRRKAGKLST
;
A
#
# COMPACT_ATOMS: atom_id res chain seq x y z
N MET A 1 4.51 26.21 9.69
CA MET A 1 3.51 25.70 8.74
C MET A 1 4.01 24.33 8.33
N GLU A 2 3.37 23.27 8.79
CA GLU A 2 3.56 21.95 8.17
C GLU A 2 3.02 22.10 6.74
N ASP A 3 3.89 21.90 5.76
CA ASP A 3 3.46 21.87 4.36
C ASP A 3 2.48 20.70 4.24
N ILE A 4 1.24 20.97 3.83
CA ILE A 4 0.23 19.91 3.68
C ILE A 4 0.64 19.10 2.47
N MET A 5 1.30 17.97 2.73
CA MET A 5 1.76 17.05 1.70
C MET A 5 0.56 16.41 1.03
N LYS A 6 0.53 16.42 -0.31
CA LYS A 6 -0.52 15.74 -1.08
C LYS A 6 -0.54 14.25 -0.78
N LYS A 7 -1.73 13.69 -0.65
CA LYS A 7 -1.98 12.25 -0.46
C LYS A 7 -2.28 11.60 -1.81
N VAL A 8 -1.61 10.49 -2.09
CA VAL A 8 -1.82 9.69 -3.31
C VAL A 8 -2.24 8.29 -2.93
N LEU A 9 -3.36 7.83 -3.48
CA LEU A 9 -3.77 6.43 -3.44
C LEU A 9 -3.36 5.73 -4.73
N ILE A 10 -2.54 4.68 -4.64
CA ILE A 10 -2.17 3.84 -5.77
C ILE A 10 -2.80 2.48 -5.56
N SER A 11 -3.80 2.14 -6.37
CA SER A 11 -4.53 0.89 -6.28
C SER A 11 -4.21 -0.05 -7.43
N THR A 12 -4.25 -1.35 -7.18
CA THR A 12 -4.19 -2.37 -8.22
C THR A 12 -5.57 -2.83 -8.63
N LEU A 13 -5.74 -3.16 -9.91
CA LEU A 13 -6.99 -3.63 -10.48
C LEU A 13 -6.73 -4.84 -11.37
N GLY A 14 -7.39 -5.94 -11.05
CA GLY A 14 -7.35 -7.19 -11.80
C GLY A 14 -8.61 -7.41 -12.63
N ARG A 15 -8.79 -8.66 -13.05
CA ARG A 15 -9.91 -9.09 -13.90
C ARG A 15 -11.11 -9.61 -13.08
N GLY A 16 -11.07 -9.58 -11.76
CA GLY A 16 -12.12 -10.21 -10.94
C GLY A 16 -12.30 -11.71 -11.16
N GLN A 17 -13.46 -12.22 -10.78
CA GLN A 17 -13.87 -13.61 -10.98
C GLN A 17 -14.82 -13.68 -12.17
N ARG A 18 -14.81 -14.80 -12.90
CA ARG A 18 -15.76 -15.02 -13.98
C ARG A 18 -17.13 -15.36 -13.39
N GLU A 19 -18.14 -14.58 -13.76
CA GLU A 19 -19.54 -14.76 -13.39
C GLU A 19 -20.38 -14.83 -14.67
N GLY A 20 -20.68 -16.07 -15.11
CA GLY A 20 -21.27 -16.33 -16.42
C GLY A 20 -20.34 -15.94 -17.58
N ASP A 21 -20.81 -15.02 -18.43
CA ASP A 21 -20.09 -14.50 -19.59
C ASP A 21 -19.29 -13.23 -19.31
N ARG A 22 -19.32 -12.71 -18.07
CA ARG A 22 -18.62 -11.48 -17.68
C ARG A 22 -17.67 -11.75 -16.53
N TYR A 23 -16.76 -10.80 -16.33
CA TYR A 23 -15.89 -10.74 -15.19
C TYR A 23 -16.43 -9.68 -14.22
N ASP A 24 -16.44 -9.99 -12.92
CA ASP A 24 -16.87 -9.04 -11.89
C ASP A 24 -16.15 -9.32 -10.56
N TYR A 25 -16.17 -8.35 -9.66
CA TYR A 25 -15.82 -8.56 -8.26
C TYR A 25 -17.08 -8.81 -7.43
N LYS A 26 -16.98 -9.76 -6.50
CA LYS A 26 -18.03 -9.98 -5.51
C LYS A 26 -18.06 -8.80 -4.56
N GLU A 27 -19.24 -8.25 -4.35
CA GLU A 27 -19.45 -7.22 -3.35
C GLU A 27 -19.15 -7.79 -1.95
N GLY A 28 -18.53 -6.95 -1.11
CA GLY A 28 -18.20 -7.29 0.26
C GLY A 28 -18.42 -6.10 1.19
N VAL A 29 -18.57 -6.39 2.49
CA VAL A 29 -18.51 -5.38 3.54
C VAL A 29 -17.09 -5.36 4.07
N TYR A 30 -16.36 -4.28 3.80
CA TYR A 30 -14.97 -4.11 4.20
C TYR A 30 -14.86 -3.33 5.51
N LEU A 31 -14.15 -3.90 6.48
CA LEU A 31 -13.84 -3.28 7.76
C LEU A 31 -12.48 -2.56 7.66
N LEU A 32 -12.52 -1.24 7.69
CA LEU A 32 -11.35 -0.36 7.61
C LEU A 32 -10.57 -0.35 8.94
N PRO A 33 -9.28 0.08 8.92
CA PRO A 33 -8.46 0.12 10.13
C PRO A 33 -9.00 0.97 11.28
N ASP A 34 -9.83 1.98 11.00
CA ASP A 34 -10.50 2.82 12.00
C ASP A 34 -11.86 2.26 12.47
N GLY A 35 -12.23 1.05 12.04
CA GLY A 35 -13.46 0.38 12.40
C GLY A 35 -14.67 0.76 11.54
N ARG A 36 -14.52 1.65 10.54
CA ARG A 36 -15.61 1.94 9.59
C ARG A 36 -15.89 0.73 8.69
N GLU A 37 -17.16 0.57 8.34
CA GLU A 37 -17.62 -0.47 7.43
C GLU A 37 -18.07 0.14 6.11
N VAL A 38 -17.57 -0.37 5.00
CA VAL A 38 -17.94 0.09 3.66
C VAL A 38 -18.34 -1.10 2.80
N ARG A 39 -19.56 -1.05 2.26
CA ARG A 39 -20.02 -2.03 1.27
C ARG A 39 -19.63 -1.59 -0.13
N THR A 40 -18.82 -2.39 -0.82
CA THR A 40 -18.33 -2.06 -2.17
C THR A 40 -17.80 -3.32 -2.88
N LYS A 41 -17.63 -3.23 -4.20
CA LYS A 41 -16.92 -4.24 -5.02
C LYS A 41 -15.42 -3.96 -5.17
N LEU A 42 -14.99 -2.72 -4.88
CA LEU A 42 -13.59 -2.29 -4.99
C LEU A 42 -13.12 -1.68 -3.66
N VAL A 43 -12.06 -2.24 -3.09
CA VAL A 43 -11.46 -1.74 -1.84
C VAL A 43 -10.94 -0.31 -1.97
N SER A 44 -10.41 0.06 -3.13
CA SER A 44 -10.00 1.43 -3.42
C SER A 44 -11.11 2.46 -3.15
N LYS A 45 -12.39 2.12 -3.41
CA LYS A 45 -13.51 3.00 -3.05
C LYS A 45 -13.69 3.17 -1.55
N ALA A 46 -13.51 2.08 -0.77
CA ALA A 46 -13.56 2.16 0.69
C ALA A 46 -12.38 2.99 1.23
N LEU A 47 -11.21 2.84 0.62
CA LEU A 47 -10.01 3.57 1.01
C LEU A 47 -10.05 5.06 0.66
N MET A 48 -10.80 5.48 -0.36
CA MET A 48 -11.03 6.90 -0.64
C MET A 48 -11.64 7.63 0.55
N ASP A 49 -12.63 7.02 1.20
CA ASP A 49 -13.30 7.61 2.36
C ASP A 49 -12.42 7.55 3.62
N TYR A 50 -11.47 6.60 3.67
CA TYR A 50 -10.50 6.46 4.76
C TYR A 50 -9.36 7.46 4.67
N ILE A 51 -8.79 7.62 3.47
CA ILE A 51 -7.53 8.35 3.24
C ILE A 51 -7.80 9.80 2.83
N GLU A 52 -8.90 10.03 2.11
CA GLU A 52 -9.20 11.28 1.40
C GLU A 52 -8.04 11.71 0.48
N PRO A 53 -7.72 10.91 -0.56
CA PRO A 53 -6.58 11.17 -1.43
C PRO A 53 -6.82 12.36 -2.36
N ASP A 54 -5.78 13.15 -2.62
CA ASP A 54 -5.78 14.23 -3.62
C ASP A 54 -5.64 13.68 -5.04
N GLU A 55 -4.91 12.57 -5.19
CA GLU A 55 -4.61 11.94 -6.48
C GLU A 55 -4.79 10.42 -6.36
N ILE A 56 -5.34 9.80 -7.40
CA ILE A 56 -5.57 8.35 -7.45
C ILE A 56 -4.95 7.79 -8.72
N TYR A 57 -4.11 6.76 -8.57
CA TYR A 57 -3.59 5.97 -9.67
C TYR A 57 -4.18 4.56 -9.59
N ILE A 58 -4.65 4.03 -10.72
CA ILE A 58 -5.09 2.62 -10.81
C ILE A 58 -4.19 1.87 -11.78
N LEU A 59 -3.48 0.88 -11.24
CA LEU A 59 -2.57 0.00 -11.96
C LEU A 59 -3.32 -1.27 -12.39
N GLY A 60 -3.34 -1.59 -13.67
CA GLY A 60 -4.01 -2.79 -14.17
C GLY A 60 -3.51 -3.24 -15.52
N THR A 61 -3.88 -4.44 -15.94
CA THR A 61 -3.65 -4.91 -17.32
C THR A 61 -4.72 -4.37 -18.26
N GLU A 62 -4.52 -4.51 -19.57
CA GLU A 62 -5.55 -4.17 -20.58
C GLU A 62 -6.91 -4.83 -20.28
N GLU A 63 -6.88 -6.07 -19.79
CA GLU A 63 -8.06 -6.87 -19.49
C GLU A 63 -8.62 -6.66 -18.07
N SER A 64 -8.09 -5.69 -17.30
CA SER A 64 -8.62 -5.36 -15.98
C SER A 64 -10.02 -4.73 -16.07
N LEU A 65 -10.78 -4.79 -14.97
CA LEU A 65 -12.16 -4.30 -14.89
C LEU A 65 -12.28 -2.77 -14.85
N TRP A 66 -11.73 -2.09 -15.86
CA TRP A 66 -11.67 -0.62 -15.94
C TRP A 66 -13.04 0.03 -15.85
N ASN A 67 -14.07 -0.59 -16.45
CA ASN A 67 -15.45 -0.10 -16.37
C ASN A 67 -15.98 0.00 -14.94
N LEU A 68 -15.56 -0.90 -14.05
CA LEU A 68 -15.95 -0.85 -12.64
C LEU A 68 -15.20 0.26 -11.89
N ALA A 69 -13.93 0.49 -12.23
CA ALA A 69 -13.17 1.61 -11.68
C ALA A 69 -13.76 2.96 -12.14
N ASP A 70 -14.14 3.08 -13.40
CA ASP A 70 -14.82 4.27 -13.95
C ASP A 70 -16.14 4.54 -13.21
N GLU A 71 -16.92 3.49 -12.92
CA GLU A 71 -18.18 3.60 -12.19
C GLU A 71 -18.01 4.00 -10.72
N LEU A 72 -17.08 3.35 -9.99
CA LEU A 72 -16.98 3.50 -8.55
C LEU A 72 -16.01 4.59 -8.09
N ILE A 73 -14.93 4.84 -8.84
CA ILE A 73 -13.87 5.80 -8.46
C ILE A 73 -14.08 7.14 -9.16
N GLY A 74 -14.57 7.13 -10.40
CA GLY A 74 -14.81 8.34 -11.19
C GLY A 74 -13.52 8.92 -11.77
N SER A 75 -12.77 9.69 -10.97
CA SER A 75 -11.56 10.39 -11.43
C SER A 75 -10.30 9.72 -10.92
N TYR A 76 -9.49 9.18 -11.83
CA TYR A 76 -8.20 8.56 -11.53
C TYR A 76 -7.29 8.55 -12.76
N GLU A 77 -5.99 8.43 -12.51
CA GLU A 77 -4.97 8.20 -13.54
C GLU A 77 -4.85 6.70 -13.84
N LYS A 78 -5.18 6.33 -15.08
CA LYS A 78 -5.13 4.94 -15.54
C LYS A 78 -3.70 4.59 -15.96
N VAL A 79 -3.10 3.61 -15.29
CA VAL A 79 -1.76 3.11 -15.61
C VAL A 79 -1.84 1.65 -16.05
N VAL A 80 -1.65 1.43 -17.35
CA VAL A 80 -1.67 0.07 -17.92
C VAL A 80 -0.30 -0.58 -17.78
N ILE A 81 -0.24 -1.72 -17.10
CA ILE A 81 0.96 -2.52 -16.86
C ILE A 81 0.81 -3.92 -17.49
N PRO A 82 1.92 -4.59 -17.87
CA PRO A 82 1.87 -5.98 -18.33
C PRO A 82 1.49 -6.94 -17.18
N TYR A 83 1.18 -8.19 -17.49
CA TYR A 83 0.72 -9.16 -16.50
C TYR A 83 1.85 -9.64 -15.56
N GLY A 84 3.10 -9.63 -16.02
CA GLY A 84 4.27 -10.10 -15.25
C GLY A 84 4.49 -11.61 -15.38
N ARG A 85 4.33 -12.17 -16.58
CA ARG A 85 4.54 -13.62 -16.85
C ARG A 85 5.98 -13.99 -17.14
N SER A 86 6.81 -13.00 -17.49
CA SER A 86 8.22 -13.17 -17.77
C SER A 86 9.05 -12.11 -17.05
N ARG A 87 10.36 -12.32 -16.98
CA ARG A 87 11.31 -11.34 -16.44
C ARG A 87 11.21 -10.00 -17.16
N GLU A 88 11.03 -10.03 -18.48
CA GLU A 88 10.92 -8.85 -19.34
C GLU A 88 9.65 -8.06 -19.00
N GLU A 89 8.52 -8.75 -18.83
CA GLU A 89 7.27 -8.12 -18.40
C GLU A 89 7.39 -7.49 -17.00
N PHE A 90 8.08 -8.15 -16.06
CA PHE A 90 8.33 -7.56 -14.73
C PHE A 90 9.15 -6.26 -14.80
N TRP A 91 10.21 -6.25 -15.61
CA TRP A 91 11.01 -5.04 -15.81
C TRP A 91 10.20 -3.92 -16.46
N GLU A 92 9.34 -4.26 -17.41
CA GLU A 92 8.48 -3.27 -18.05
C GLU A 92 7.43 -2.72 -17.11
N MET A 93 6.81 -3.57 -16.28
CA MET A 93 5.92 -3.14 -15.20
C MET A 93 6.61 -2.14 -14.28
N PHE A 94 7.83 -2.44 -13.83
CA PHE A 94 8.62 -1.53 -13.00
C PHE A 94 8.89 -0.19 -13.69
N ARG A 95 9.32 -0.21 -14.96
CA ARG A 95 9.60 1.03 -15.73
C ARG A 95 8.35 1.88 -15.89
N THR A 96 7.22 1.27 -16.22
CA THR A 96 5.93 1.97 -16.38
C THR A 96 5.50 2.60 -15.07
N ILE A 97 5.48 1.85 -13.96
CA ILE A 97 5.13 2.40 -12.64
C ILE A 97 6.07 3.57 -12.28
N ASN A 98 7.38 3.40 -12.49
CA ASN A 98 8.35 4.43 -12.18
C ASN A 98 8.21 5.70 -13.05
N ARG A 99 7.72 5.58 -14.28
CA ARG A 99 7.53 6.70 -15.21
C ARG A 99 6.21 7.42 -15.00
N GLU A 100 5.12 6.67 -14.87
CA GLU A 100 3.75 7.22 -14.87
C GLU A 100 3.29 7.68 -13.48
N VAL A 101 3.83 7.09 -12.40
CA VAL A 101 3.38 7.40 -11.04
C VAL A 101 4.33 8.42 -10.39
N ASP A 102 3.82 9.64 -10.21
CA ASP A 102 4.53 10.71 -9.53
C ASP A 102 4.21 10.72 -8.02
N VAL A 103 5.23 10.42 -7.23
CA VAL A 103 5.15 10.27 -5.78
C VAL A 103 6.07 11.22 -5.01
N SER A 104 6.88 12.00 -5.72
CA SER A 104 7.98 12.75 -5.09
C SER A 104 7.43 13.84 -4.17
N GLY A 105 7.83 13.84 -2.90
CA GLY A 105 7.30 14.79 -1.93
C GLY A 105 5.80 14.63 -1.67
N LYS A 106 5.28 13.40 -1.73
CA LYS A 106 3.87 13.08 -1.43
C LYS A 106 3.75 11.98 -0.38
N ASP A 107 2.59 11.92 0.26
CA ASP A 107 2.19 10.83 1.14
C ASP A 107 1.49 9.74 0.33
N ILE A 108 2.06 8.54 0.34
CA ILE A 108 1.63 7.45 -0.54
C ILE A 108 0.92 6.37 0.26
N TYR A 109 -0.21 5.94 -0.28
CA TYR A 109 -0.99 4.83 0.22
C TYR A 109 -1.19 3.82 -0.90
N LEU A 110 -0.94 2.54 -0.62
CA LEU A 110 -1.01 1.47 -1.62
C LEU A 110 -2.20 0.57 -1.35
N ASP A 111 -3.05 0.30 -2.34
CA ASP A 111 -4.07 -0.76 -2.29
C ASP A 111 -3.68 -1.93 -3.20
N ILE A 112 -3.52 -3.08 -2.57
CA ILE A 112 -2.94 -4.26 -3.18
C ILE A 112 -3.96 -5.39 -3.32
N THR A 113 -5.22 -5.12 -2.96
CA THR A 113 -6.28 -6.12 -2.79
C THR A 113 -6.61 -6.86 -4.06
N HIS A 114 -6.73 -6.15 -5.17
CA HIS A 114 -7.40 -6.66 -6.36
C HIS A 114 -6.49 -7.12 -7.49
N GLY A 115 -5.17 -7.05 -7.32
CA GLY A 115 -4.27 -7.47 -8.38
C GLY A 115 -3.69 -8.89 -8.22
N PHE A 116 -2.67 -9.20 -9.03
CA PHE A 116 -2.17 -10.56 -9.25
C PHE A 116 -1.46 -11.19 -8.04
N ARG A 117 -1.39 -12.53 -7.99
CA ARG A 117 -0.80 -13.30 -6.86
C ARG A 117 0.68 -13.01 -6.55
N THR A 118 1.37 -12.22 -7.37
CA THR A 118 2.75 -11.72 -7.20
C THR A 118 2.82 -10.40 -6.43
N ILE A 119 1.68 -9.81 -6.09
CA ILE A 119 1.58 -8.42 -5.63
C ILE A 119 2.22 -8.13 -4.29
N PRO A 120 2.12 -8.96 -3.23
CA PRO A 120 2.79 -8.65 -1.97
C PRO A 120 4.31 -8.44 -2.13
N LEU A 121 4.94 -9.18 -3.05
CA LEU A 121 6.37 -9.03 -3.36
C LEU A 121 6.66 -7.77 -4.19
N LEU A 122 5.79 -7.44 -5.15
CA LEU A 122 5.93 -6.21 -5.93
C LEU A 122 5.74 -4.97 -5.05
N VAL A 123 4.77 -5.01 -4.15
CA VAL A 123 4.39 -3.91 -3.25
C VAL A 123 5.54 -3.53 -2.33
N SER A 124 6.18 -4.51 -1.69
CA SER A 124 7.35 -4.21 -0.85
C SER A 124 8.48 -3.57 -1.67
N THR A 125 8.68 -4.01 -2.91
CA THR A 125 9.72 -3.48 -3.80
C THR A 125 9.41 -2.06 -4.25
N VAL A 126 8.19 -1.80 -4.72
CA VAL A 126 7.74 -0.48 -5.22
C VAL A 126 7.65 0.53 -4.09
N ALA A 127 7.14 0.13 -2.93
CA ALA A 127 7.04 1.01 -1.77
C ALA A 127 8.43 1.37 -1.22
N ASN A 128 9.37 0.41 -1.20
CA ASN A 128 10.78 0.71 -0.89
C ASN A 128 11.40 1.68 -1.90
N LEU A 129 11.16 1.51 -3.21
CA LEU A 129 11.63 2.46 -4.22
C LEU A 129 11.09 3.87 -3.95
N PHE A 130 9.78 4.00 -3.75
CA PHE A 130 9.14 5.29 -3.52
C PHE A 130 9.69 5.98 -2.27
N SER A 131 9.83 5.21 -1.18
CA SER A 131 10.35 5.74 0.08
C SER A 131 11.84 6.13 0.00
N LYS A 132 12.68 5.25 -0.54
CA LYS A 132 14.15 5.39 -0.44
C LYS A 132 14.77 6.19 -1.58
N VAL A 133 14.14 6.18 -2.75
CA VAL A 133 14.72 6.78 -3.97
C VAL A 133 13.95 8.01 -4.41
N LYS A 134 12.62 7.98 -4.33
CA LYS A 134 11.78 9.12 -4.78
C LYS A 134 11.42 10.11 -3.67
N GLY A 135 11.86 9.89 -2.43
CA GLY A 135 11.57 10.79 -1.31
C GLY A 135 10.08 10.91 -0.98
N ALA A 136 9.30 9.89 -1.34
CA ALA A 136 7.90 9.79 -0.94
C ALA A 136 7.80 9.28 0.50
N ARG A 137 6.71 9.58 1.20
CA ARG A 137 6.44 8.98 2.53
C ARG A 137 5.35 7.94 2.37
N VAL A 138 5.71 6.66 2.47
CA VAL A 138 4.68 5.59 2.47
C VAL A 138 3.98 5.61 3.82
N ARG A 139 2.68 5.93 3.81
CA ARG A 139 1.86 6.11 5.02
C ARG A 139 0.92 4.95 5.30
N GLY A 140 0.70 4.06 4.32
CA GLY A 140 -0.10 2.84 4.50
C GLY A 140 -0.02 1.91 3.30
N ILE A 141 -0.14 0.61 3.56
CA ILE A 141 -0.19 -0.44 2.53
C ILE A 141 -1.37 -1.35 2.84
N PHE A 142 -2.49 -1.15 2.17
CA PHE A 142 -3.74 -1.81 2.51
C PHE A 142 -4.00 -3.06 1.67
N TYR A 143 -4.47 -4.10 2.35
CA TYR A 143 -4.90 -5.35 1.75
C TYR A 143 -6.23 -5.82 2.34
N GLY A 144 -7.28 -5.89 1.52
CA GLY A 144 -8.56 -6.50 1.87
C GLY A 144 -8.48 -8.02 1.76
N ILE A 145 -8.49 -8.72 2.89
CA ILE A 145 -8.33 -10.18 2.92
C ILE A 145 -9.70 -10.85 2.71
N PHE A 146 -10.15 -10.93 1.45
CA PHE A 146 -11.49 -11.40 1.08
C PHE A 146 -11.85 -12.78 1.66
N GLU A 147 -10.85 -13.65 1.83
CA GLU A 147 -10.99 -14.99 2.40
C GLU A 147 -11.08 -15.01 3.93
N ALA A 148 -10.63 -13.96 4.64
CA ALA A 148 -10.58 -13.90 6.09
C ALA A 148 -11.77 -13.15 6.69
N LYS A 149 -12.98 -13.49 6.24
CA LYS A 149 -14.21 -12.90 6.79
C LYS A 149 -14.35 -13.21 8.27
N ASP A 150 -14.79 -12.23 9.05
CA ASP A 150 -15.13 -12.42 10.46
C ASP A 150 -16.46 -13.18 10.64
N ASP A 151 -16.85 -13.40 11.90
CA ASP A 151 -18.10 -14.09 12.26
C ASP A 151 -19.36 -13.39 11.74
N GLU A 152 -19.29 -12.09 11.44
CA GLU A 152 -20.36 -11.28 10.87
C GLU A 152 -20.27 -11.20 9.32
N GLY A 153 -19.28 -11.85 8.71
CA GLY A 153 -19.05 -11.88 7.27
C GLY A 153 -18.32 -10.66 6.71
N LYS A 154 -17.75 -9.81 7.56
CA LYS A 154 -16.99 -8.61 7.18
C LYS A 154 -15.56 -8.96 6.81
N ILE A 155 -15.04 -8.30 5.80
CA ILE A 155 -13.72 -8.52 5.23
C ILE A 155 -12.74 -7.51 5.86
N PRO A 156 -11.71 -7.94 6.60
CA PRO A 156 -10.75 -7.02 7.19
C PRO A 156 -9.86 -6.39 6.12
N VAL A 157 -9.69 -5.08 6.20
CA VAL A 157 -8.65 -4.33 5.48
C VAL A 157 -7.48 -4.13 6.43
N VAL A 158 -6.37 -4.80 6.14
CA VAL A 158 -5.17 -4.79 7.00
C VAL A 158 -4.15 -3.81 6.45
N ASP A 159 -3.53 -3.02 7.31
CA ASP A 159 -2.36 -2.21 6.98
C ASP A 159 -1.07 -3.05 7.14
N LEU A 160 -0.41 -3.27 6.01
CA LEU A 160 0.83 -4.02 5.84
C LEU A 160 2.07 -3.12 5.88
N LEU A 161 1.94 -1.83 6.22
CA LEU A 161 3.08 -0.95 6.46
C LEU A 161 4.17 -1.55 7.36
N PRO A 162 3.87 -2.36 8.40
CA PRO A 162 4.90 -3.03 9.21
C PRO A 162 5.90 -3.87 8.39
N ILE A 163 5.54 -4.36 7.20
CA ILE A 163 6.49 -5.08 6.32
C ILE A 163 7.62 -4.16 5.84
N LEU A 164 7.34 -2.88 5.57
CA LEU A 164 8.39 -1.92 5.24
C LEU A 164 9.29 -1.62 6.44
N GLU A 165 8.71 -1.48 7.62
CA GLU A 165 9.47 -1.24 8.86
C GLU A 165 10.43 -2.38 9.16
N LEU A 166 10.02 -3.63 8.93
CA LEU A 166 10.90 -4.80 9.04
C LEU A 166 12.10 -4.70 8.07
N ASN A 167 11.90 -4.17 6.86
CA ASN A 167 13.00 -3.98 5.91
C ASN A 167 13.98 -2.89 6.37
N GLU A 168 13.49 -1.82 7.01
CA GLU A 168 14.33 -0.79 7.63
C GLU A 168 15.14 -1.36 8.79
N TRP A 169 14.54 -2.20 9.65
CA TRP A 169 15.29 -2.93 10.69
C TRP A 169 16.41 -3.78 10.10
N ILE A 170 16.11 -4.58 9.07
CA ILE A 170 17.11 -5.43 8.39
C ILE A 170 18.26 -4.58 7.85
N GLU A 171 17.97 -3.44 7.23
CA GLU A 171 18.98 -2.50 6.72
C GLU A 171 19.84 -1.93 7.85
N GLY A 172 19.23 -1.40 8.91
CA GLY A 172 19.97 -0.86 10.04
C GLY A 172 20.87 -1.89 10.71
N PHE A 173 20.37 -3.10 10.96
CA PHE A 173 21.20 -4.19 11.51
C PHE A 173 22.32 -4.61 10.56
N THR A 174 22.09 -4.58 9.25
CA THR A 174 23.11 -4.90 8.25
C THR A 174 24.22 -3.85 8.22
N LEU A 175 23.87 -2.57 8.26
CA LEU A 175 24.83 -1.46 8.33
C LEU A 175 25.68 -1.55 9.59
N PHE A 176 25.04 -1.76 10.74
CA PHE A 176 25.73 -1.90 12.01
C PHE A 176 26.64 -3.13 12.03
N LYS A 177 26.14 -4.30 11.61
CA LYS A 177 26.91 -5.55 11.63
C LYS A 177 28.16 -5.51 10.75
N ASN A 178 28.05 -4.93 9.55
CA ASN A 178 29.13 -4.99 8.55
C ASN A 178 30.09 -3.80 8.64
N TYR A 179 29.62 -2.65 9.13
CA TYR A 179 30.39 -1.40 9.09
C TYR A 179 30.50 -0.69 10.45
N GLY A 180 29.81 -1.18 11.49
CA GLY A 180 29.75 -0.52 12.80
C GLY A 180 28.94 0.78 12.79
N ASP A 181 28.21 1.08 11.72
CA ASP A 181 27.40 2.30 11.63
C ASP A 181 26.03 2.09 12.29
N GLY A 182 25.86 2.72 13.46
CA GLY A 182 24.62 2.68 14.24
C GLY A 182 23.70 3.88 14.01
N ASN A 183 24.10 4.88 13.21
CA ASN A 183 23.34 6.13 13.09
C ASN A 183 21.94 5.88 12.52
N PHE A 184 21.86 5.08 11.46
CA PHE A 184 20.58 4.70 10.85
C PHE A 184 19.62 4.05 11.86
N LEU A 185 20.12 3.10 12.67
CA LEU A 185 19.31 2.46 13.70
C LEU A 185 18.87 3.44 14.79
N ALA A 186 19.76 4.35 15.21
CA ALA A 186 19.45 5.34 16.23
C ALA A 186 18.33 6.28 15.76
N GLU A 187 18.46 6.85 14.56
CA GLU A 187 17.45 7.71 13.94
C GLU A 187 16.12 6.98 13.76
N PHE A 188 16.16 5.71 13.32
CA PHE A 188 14.95 4.92 13.14
C PHE A 188 14.23 4.64 14.46
N ILE A 189 14.97 4.30 15.52
CA ILE A 189 14.43 4.11 16.86
C ILE A 189 13.81 5.42 17.38
N GLU A 190 14.49 6.55 17.23
CA GLU A 190 13.97 7.85 17.66
C GLU A 190 12.67 8.21 16.95
N ARG A 191 12.61 7.98 15.63
CA ARG A 191 11.38 8.14 14.83
C ARG A 191 10.26 7.27 15.37
N LYS A 192 10.51 5.98 15.65
CA LYS A 192 9.49 5.07 16.21
C LYS A 192 9.07 5.44 17.63
N LEU A 193 9.99 5.88 18.46
CA LEU A 193 9.64 6.41 19.77
C LEU A 193 8.74 7.64 19.67
N SER A 194 8.91 8.47 18.63
CA SER A 194 8.08 9.65 18.40
C SER A 194 6.61 9.33 18.04
N GLU A 195 6.34 8.13 17.53
CA GLU A 195 4.97 7.67 17.20
C GLU A 195 4.17 7.26 18.44
N PHE A 196 4.85 6.85 19.51
CA PHE A 196 4.22 6.47 20.77
C PHE A 196 3.79 7.70 21.60
N ASP A 197 2.73 7.53 22.39
CA ASP A 197 2.36 8.51 23.42
C ASP A 197 3.39 8.54 24.59
N PRO A 198 3.38 9.58 25.43
CA PRO A 198 4.36 9.70 26.53
C PRO A 198 4.35 8.53 27.54
N GLU A 199 3.23 7.83 27.72
CA GLU A 199 3.11 6.70 28.64
C GLU A 199 3.71 5.42 28.02
N GLN A 200 3.43 5.18 26.75
CA GLN A 200 4.03 4.12 25.93
C GLN A 200 5.55 4.31 25.82
N ARG A 201 6.04 5.53 25.59
CA ARG A 201 7.48 5.85 25.59
C ARG A 201 8.16 5.52 26.92
N ARG A 202 7.52 5.85 28.06
CA ARG A 202 8.06 5.50 29.38
C ARG A 202 8.13 3.99 29.61
N LYS A 203 7.15 3.22 29.12
CA LYS A 203 7.18 1.75 29.22
C LYS A 203 8.30 1.17 28.35
N ALA A 204 8.48 1.68 27.13
CA ALA A 204 9.56 1.25 26.23
C ALA A 204 10.97 1.54 26.80
N GLY A 205 11.20 2.73 27.36
CA GLY A 205 12.48 3.10 27.97
C GLY A 205 12.84 2.36 29.27
N LYS A 206 11.90 1.61 29.87
CA LYS A 206 12.18 0.74 31.03
C LYS A 206 12.68 -0.64 30.64
N LEU A 207 12.60 -1.03 29.36
CA LEU A 207 13.14 -2.29 28.86
C LEU A 207 14.65 -2.20 28.55
N SER A 208 15.24 -1.01 28.61
CA SER A 208 16.67 -0.75 28.37
C SER A 208 17.52 -0.66 29.64
N THR A 209 16.99 -1.06 30.79
CA THR A 209 17.69 -1.16 32.10
C THR A 209 17.52 -2.55 32.67
#